data_AF-A0A6C7WJT1-F1
#
_entry.id   AF-A0A6C7WJT1-F1
#
_cell.length_a   1.000
_cell.length_b   1.000
_cell.length_c   1.000
_cell.angle_alpha   90.00
_cell.angle_beta   90.00
_cell.angle_gamma   90.00
#
_symmetry.space_group_name_H-M   'P 1'
#
loop_
_entity.id
_entity.type
_entity.pdbx_description
1 polymer ?
#
loop_
_entity_poly.entity_id
_entity_poly.type
_entity_poly.pdbx_seq_one_letter_code
_entity_poly.pdbx_strand_id
1 'polypeptide(L)'
;MGYLLIFVSVVNFLYEIYSLIKDEMKFQIKFSKFMLSLLILILSLIFVFYFTNTIIELQNLGENATKTQEFISIHNASEVVIKIILIMQVFLYFLSFKIAKK
;
A
#
# COMPACT_ATOMS: atom_id res chain seq x y z
N MET A 1 5.53 11.96 -6.68
CA MET A 1 4.34 12.06 -5.80
C MET A 1 4.08 10.80 -4.97
N GLY A 2 4.25 9.58 -5.50
CA GLY A 2 4.02 8.34 -4.75
C GLY A 2 4.98 8.04 -3.57
N TYR A 3 6.10 8.76 -3.43
CA TYR A 3 7.09 8.49 -2.37
C TYR A 3 6.56 8.66 -0.95
N LEU A 4 5.55 9.53 -0.74
CA LEU A 4 4.89 9.66 0.56
C LEU A 4 4.20 8.35 0.96
N LEU A 5 3.58 7.65 0.00
CA LEU A 5 2.94 6.36 0.25
C LEU A 5 3.96 5.31 0.68
N ILE A 6 5.13 5.26 0.02
CA ILE A 6 6.23 4.38 0.42
C ILE A 6 6.70 4.74 1.83
N PHE A 7 6.97 6.01 2.10
CA PHE A 7 7.45 6.46 3.41
C PHE A 7 6.51 6.04 4.53
N VAL A 8 5.22 6.32 4.41
CA VAL A 8 4.21 5.93 5.40
C VAL A 8 4.14 4.41 5.56
N SER A 9 4.21 3.66 4.45
CA SER A 9 4.16 2.19 4.48
C SER A 9 5.40 1.58 5.14
N VAL A 10 6.59 2.16 4.93
CA VAL A 10 7.83 1.75 5.60
C VAL A 10 7.75 2.03 7.10
N VAL A 11 7.28 3.21 7.50
CA VAL A 11 7.10 3.55 8.92
C VAL A 11 6.12 2.58 9.59
N ASN A 12 4.98 2.29 8.96
CA ASN A 12 4.02 1.32 9.47
C ASN A 12 4.62 -0.08 9.59
N PHE A 13 5.38 -0.53 8.60
CA PHE A 13 6.03 -1.84 8.62
C PHE A 13 7.06 -1.96 9.75
N LEU A 14 7.89 -0.94 9.94
CA LEU A 14 8.87 -0.88 11.04
C LEU A 14 8.18 -0.85 12.42
N TYR A 15 7.09 -0.10 12.54
CA TYR A 15 6.27 -0.08 13.75
C TYR A 15 5.69 -1.46 14.06
N GLU A 16 5.17 -2.16 13.06
CA GLU A 16 4.61 -3.50 13.26
C GLU A 16 5.68 -4.54 13.59
N ILE A 17 6.90 -4.44 13.04
CA ILE A 17 8.03 -5.27 13.48
C ILE A 17 8.30 -5.08 14.97
N TYR A 18 8.33 -3.84 15.45
CA TYR A 18 8.53 -3.55 16.86
C TYR A 18 7.37 -4.06 17.73
N SER A 19 6.13 -3.90 17.25
CA SER A 19 4.91 -4.39 17.90
C SER A 19 4.90 -5.92 18.05
N LEU A 20 5.43 -6.69 17.09
CA LEU A 20 5.52 -8.16 17.22
C LEU A 20 6.23 -8.59 18.51
N ILE A 21 7.27 -7.86 18.90
CA ILE A 21 8.13 -8.15 20.05
C ILE A 21 7.53 -7.60 21.34
N LYS A 22 7.03 -6.35 21.32
CA LYS A 22 6.61 -5.63 22.53
C LYS A 22 5.15 -5.78 22.93
N ASP A 23 4.23 -6.04 21.99
CA ASP A 23 2.82 -6.08 22.36
C ASP A 23 2.43 -7.37 23.10
N GLU A 24 1.64 -7.22 24.16
CA GLU A 24 1.05 -8.32 24.92
C GLU A 24 -0.19 -8.95 24.23
N MET A 25 -0.52 -8.48 23.02
CA MET A 25 -1.60 -9.04 22.21
C MET A 25 -1.34 -10.50 21.83
N LYS A 26 -2.44 -11.24 21.57
CA LYS A 26 -2.36 -12.60 21.01
C LYS A 26 -1.50 -12.63 19.75
N PHE A 27 -0.62 -13.63 19.64
CA PHE A 27 0.29 -13.79 18.50
C PHE A 27 -0.40 -13.72 17.14
N GLN A 28 -1.60 -14.32 17.02
CA GLN A 28 -2.41 -14.28 15.80
C GLN A 28 -2.68 -12.84 15.33
N ILE A 29 -3.04 -11.95 16.25
CA ILE A 29 -3.34 -10.55 15.94
C ILE A 29 -2.05 -9.82 15.54
N LYS A 30 -0.97 -10.02 16.29
CA LYS A 30 0.35 -9.43 15.98
C LYS A 30 0.81 -9.83 14.58
N PHE A 31 0.73 -11.12 14.27
CA PHE A 31 1.08 -11.67 12.97
C PHE A 31 0.18 -11.14 11.85
N SER A 32 -1.13 -11.01 12.07
CA SER A 32 -2.05 -10.42 11.09
C SER A 32 -1.73 -8.95 10.80
N LYS A 33 -1.42 -8.13 11.82
CA LYS A 33 -1.02 -6.73 11.60
C LYS A 33 0.30 -6.63 10.83
N PHE A 34 1.29 -7.45 11.21
CA PHE A 34 2.56 -7.53 10.49
C PHE A 34 2.35 -7.88 9.02
N MET A 35 1.59 -8.95 8.72
CA MET A 35 1.31 -9.36 7.34
C MET A 35 0.54 -8.29 6.57
N LEU A 36 -0.42 -7.62 7.20
CA LEU A 36 -1.17 -6.53 6.59
C LEU A 36 -0.25 -5.34 6.24
N SER A 37 0.65 -4.96 7.15
CA SER A 37 1.64 -3.90 6.90
C SER A 37 2.66 -4.27 5.80
N LEU A 38 3.08 -5.54 5.75
CA LEU A 38 3.98 -6.05 4.71
C LEU A 38 3.32 -6.00 3.33
N LEU A 39 2.07 -6.44 3.23
CA LEU A 39 1.32 -6.40 1.98
C LEU A 39 1.07 -4.95 1.52
N ILE A 40 0.77 -4.03 2.44
CA ILE A 40 0.65 -2.59 2.14
C ILE A 40 1.97 -2.06 1.58
N LEU A 41 3.11 -2.42 2.18
CA LEU A 41 4.42 -2.00 1.69
C LEU A 41 4.72 -2.55 0.29
N ILE A 42 4.49 -3.84 0.04
CA ILE A 42 4.69 -4.47 -1.28
C ILE A 42 3.82 -3.78 -2.33
N LEU A 43 2.53 -3.61 -2.06
CA LEU A 43 1.61 -2.94 -3.00
C LEU A 43 2.00 -1.49 -3.24
N SER A 44 2.49 -0.78 -2.22
CA SER A 44 2.97 0.60 -2.36
C SER A 44 4.22 0.68 -3.24
N LEU A 45 5.16 -0.26 -3.09
CA LEU A 45 6.33 -0.34 -3.97
C LEU A 45 5.91 -0.61 -5.42
N ILE A 46 4.99 -1.55 -5.66
CA ILE A 46 4.45 -1.83 -6.99
C ILE A 46 3.73 -0.60 -7.55
N PHE A 47 2.90 0.08 -6.75
CA PHE A 47 2.18 1.28 -7.17
C PHE A 47 3.11 2.40 -7.66
N VAL A 48 4.21 2.63 -6.95
CA VAL A 48 5.15 3.70 -7.29
C VAL A 48 6.12 3.30 -8.40
N PHE A 49 6.75 2.14 -8.30
CA PHE A 49 7.83 1.76 -9.22
C PHE A 49 7.33 1.15 -10.53
N TYR A 50 6.17 0.51 -10.52
CA TYR A 50 5.57 -0.06 -11.72
C TYR A 50 4.48 0.86 -12.28
N PHE A 51 3.34 0.98 -11.59
CA PHE A 51 2.19 1.68 -12.15
C PHE A 51 2.46 3.17 -12.42
N THR A 52 2.93 3.90 -11.41
CA THR A 52 3.18 5.35 -11.55
C THR A 52 4.24 5.62 -12.61
N ASN A 53 5.32 4.82 -12.65
CA ASN A 53 6.38 4.98 -13.63
C ASN A 53 5.86 4.77 -15.07
N THR A 54 5.16 3.66 -15.31
CA THR A 54 4.62 3.34 -16.65
C THR A 54 3.56 4.35 -17.10
N ILE A 55 2.69 4.81 -16.20
CA ILE A 55 1.67 5.82 -16.54
C ILE A 55 2.32 7.14 -16.94
N ILE A 56 3.34 7.60 -16.21
CA ILE A 56 4.06 8.83 -16.53
C ILE A 56 4.80 8.70 -17.87
N GLU A 57 5.44 7.56 -18.12
CA GLU A 57 6.11 7.28 -19.39
C GLU A 57 5.13 7.38 -20.57
N LEU A 58 3.98 6.70 -20.48
CA LEU A 58 2.94 6.74 -21.51
C LEU A 58 2.32 8.14 -21.67
N GLN A 59 2.17 8.90 -20.58
CA GLN A 59 1.70 10.29 -20.65
C GLN A 59 2.70 11.21 -21.36
N ASN A 60 4.00 10.98 -21.18
CA ASN A 60 5.06 11.75 -21.84
C ASN A 60 5.14 11.49 -23.36
N LEU A 61 4.65 10.34 -23.83
CA LEU A 61 4.55 10.01 -25.26
C LEU A 61 3.41 10.76 -25.99
N GLY A 62 2.60 11.52 -25.25
CA GLY A 62 1.54 12.36 -25.80
C GLY A 62 0.17 11.69 -25.87
N GLU A 63 -0.83 12.46 -26.31
CA GLU A 63 -2.24 12.12 -26.19
C GLU A 63 -2.63 10.78 -26.86
N ASN A 64 -1.98 10.45 -27.97
CA ASN A 64 -2.22 9.19 -28.68
C ASN A 64 -1.89 7.96 -27.83
N ALA A 65 -0.85 8.02 -26.99
CA ALA A 65 -0.45 6.91 -26.12
C ALA A 65 -1.46 6.72 -24.96
N THR A 66 -2.06 7.80 -24.46
CA THR A 66 -3.06 7.77 -23.38
C THR A 66 -4.44 7.23 -23.81
N LYS A 67 -4.69 7.12 -25.12
CA LYS A 67 -5.94 6.56 -25.67
C LYS A 67 -5.82 5.06 -25.99
N THR A 68 -4.63 4.49 -25.83
CA THR A 68 -4.41 3.07 -26.10
C THR A 68 -5.11 2.20 -25.06
N GLN A 69 -5.54 1.01 -25.50
CA GLN A 69 -6.13 0.03 -24.59
C GLN A 69 -5.15 -0.39 -23.49
N GLU A 70 -3.86 -0.41 -23.80
CA GLU A 70 -2.78 -0.67 -22.85
C GLU A 70 -2.77 0.36 -21.72
N PHE A 71 -2.72 1.66 -22.06
CA PHE A 71 -2.76 2.73 -21.06
C PHE A 71 -4.00 2.64 -20.18
N ILE A 72 -5.18 2.46 -20.78
CA ILE A 72 -6.45 2.36 -20.05
C ILE A 72 -6.40 1.19 -19.06
N SER A 73 -5.86 0.04 -19.49
CA SER A 73 -5.75 -1.13 -18.62
C SER A 73 -4.81 -0.91 -17.42
N ILE A 74 -3.64 -0.32 -17.65
CA ILE A 74 -2.63 -0.04 -16.61
C ILE A 74 -3.16 1.02 -15.65
N HIS A 75 -3.79 2.07 -16.18
CA HIS A 75 -4.38 3.14 -15.38
C HIS A 75 -5.48 2.59 -14.47
N ASN A 76 -6.44 1.83 -15.01
CA ASN A 76 -7.52 1.23 -14.23
C ASN A 76 -6.99 0.24 -13.16
N ALA A 77 -6.00 -0.58 -13.51
CA ALA A 77 -5.36 -1.47 -12.55
C ALA A 77 -4.70 -0.69 -11.40
N SER A 78 -4.02 0.41 -11.72
CA SER A 78 -3.41 1.28 -10.71
C SER A 78 -4.45 1.87 -9.74
N GLU A 79 -5.62 2.25 -10.24
CA GLU A 79 -6.71 2.76 -9.39
C GLU A 79 -7.24 1.69 -8.44
N VAL A 80 -7.38 0.45 -8.91
CA VAL A 80 -7.82 -0.67 -8.08
C VAL A 80 -6.78 -0.94 -6.99
N VAL A 81 -5.49 -0.92 -7.33
CA VAL A 81 -4.40 -1.15 -6.37
C VAL A 81 -4.40 -0.08 -5.27
N ILE A 82 -4.51 1.21 -5.60
CA ILE A 82 -4.52 2.26 -4.58
C ILE A 82 -5.76 2.18 -3.67
N LYS A 83 -6.93 1.79 -4.22
CA LYS A 83 -8.15 1.54 -3.44
C LYS A 83 -7.95 0.38 -2.46
N ILE A 84 -7.31 -0.71 -2.90
CA ILE A 84 -6.96 -1.86 -2.04
C ILE A 84 -6.01 -1.41 -0.91
N ILE A 85 -4.95 -0.66 -1.23
CA ILE A 85 -4.02 -0.14 -0.24
C ILE A 85 -4.75 0.70 0.82
N LEU A 86 -5.64 1.59 0.40
CA LEU A 86 -6.41 2.45 1.30
C LEU A 86 -7.30 1.63 2.24
N ILE A 87 -8.03 0.64 1.71
CA ILE A 87 -8.86 -0.26 2.52
C ILE A 87 -8.00 -1.02 3.53
N MET A 88 -6.86 -1.55 3.11
CA MET A 88 -5.94 -2.28 3.99
C MET A 88 -5.36 -1.39 5.10
N GLN A 89 -5.02 -0.13 4.80
CA GLN A 89 -4.56 0.83 5.81
C GLN A 89 -5.65 1.13 6.85
N VAL A 90 -6.91 1.27 6.41
CA VAL A 90 -8.05 1.45 7.32
C VAL A 90 -8.20 0.23 8.24
N PHE A 91 -8.11 -0.99 7.70
CA PHE A 91 -8.13 -2.21 8.53
C PHE A 91 -6.96 -2.25 9.52
N LEU A 92 -5.74 -1.92 9.08
CA LEU A 92 -4.56 -1.89 9.95
C LEU A 92 -4.73 -0.89 11.09
N TYR A 93 -5.27 0.29 10.80
CA TYR A 93 -5.58 1.31 11.81
C TYR A 93 -6.55 0.77 12.86
N PHE A 94 -7.67 0.16 12.46
CA PHE A 94 -8.65 -0.38 13.42
C PHE A 94 -8.10 -1.55 14.23
N LEU A 95 -7.30 -2.43 13.63
CA LEU A 95 -6.63 -3.51 14.36
C LEU A 95 -5.61 -2.97 15.36
N SER A 96 -4.96 -1.86 15.05
CA SER A 96 -3.96 -1.24 15.95
C SER A 96 -4.60 -0.44 17.08
N PHE A 97 -5.69 0.28 16.80
CA PHE A 97 -6.31 1.22 17.74
C PHE A 97 -7.37 0.59 18.65
N LYS A 98 -8.14 -0.38 18.14
CA LYS A 98 -9.25 -0.98 18.90
C LYS A 98 -8.80 -2.00 19.95
N ILE A 99 -7.54 -2.45 19.88
CA ILE A 99 -6.99 -3.47 20.77
C ILE A 99 -6.17 -2.86 21.91
N ALA A 100 -5.71 -1.61 21.78
CA ALA A 100 -5.03 -0.86 22.83
C ALA A 100 -5.93 -0.41 24.01
N LYS A 101 -7.23 -0.73 23.98
CA LYS A 101 -8.24 -0.26 24.95
C LYS A 101 -8.91 -1.37 25.78
N LYS A 102 -8.30 -2.54 25.92
CA LYS A 102 -8.87 -3.61 26.74
C LYS A 102 -7.94 -4.04 27.86
#